data_AF-A0A353ZZ61-F1
#
_entry.id   AF-A0A353ZZ61-F1
#
_cell.length_a   1.000
_cell.length_b   1.000
_cell.length_c   1.000
_cell.angle_alpha   90.00
_cell.angle_beta   90.00
_cell.angle_gamma   90.00
#
_symmetry.space_group_name_H-M   'P 1'
#
loop_
_entity.id
_entity.type
_entity.pdbx_description
1 polymer ?
#
loop_
_entity_poly.entity_id
_entity_poly.type
_entity_poly.pdbx_seq_one_letter_code
_entity_poly.pdbx_strand_id
1 'polypeptide(L)' 'MAFIKWSDEYSVGVKEIDDQHRKLFQMIDVFYDTMQGDNKKAIGDLLNSLAEYTMYHFRSEENYFDKFQYIDSAAHN' A
#
# COMPACT_ATOMS: atom_id res chain seq x y z
N MET A 1 -9.34 -16.49 3.05
CA MET A 1 -8.04 -16.76 2.36
C MET A 1 -7.54 -15.42 1.87
N ALA A 2 -6.23 -15.15 1.90
CA ALA A 2 -5.69 -13.92 1.34
C ALA A 2 -6.08 -13.78 -0.14
N PHE A 3 -6.67 -12.64 -0.50
CA PHE A 3 -7.02 -12.27 -1.86
C PHE A 3 -5.76 -11.97 -2.67
N ILE A 4 -4.79 -11.28 -2.05
CA ILE A 4 -3.45 -11.06 -2.61
C ILE A 4 -2.41 -11.42 -1.54
N LYS A 5 -1.51 -12.35 -1.87
CA LYS A 5 -0.42 -12.76 -0.97
C LYS A 5 0.85 -12.01 -1.31
N TRP A 6 1.52 -11.51 -0.27
CA TRP A 6 2.89 -11.03 -0.40
C TRP A 6 3.80 -12.18 -0.84
N SER A 7 4.71 -11.88 -1.76
CA SER A 7 5.83 -12.71 -2.16
C SER A 7 7.09 -11.84 -2.21
N ASP A 8 8.26 -12.46 -2.16
CA ASP A 8 9.53 -11.72 -2.22
C ASP A 8 9.78 -11.07 -3.59
N GLU A 9 8.97 -11.38 -4.62
CA GLU A 9 9.05 -10.75 -5.94
C GLU A 9 8.61 -9.28 -5.94
N TYR A 10 7.86 -8.86 -4.91
CA TYR A 10 7.43 -7.48 -4.72
C TYR A 10 8.38 -6.66 -3.82
N SER A 11 9.44 -7.29 -3.29
CA SER A 11 10.42 -6.60 -2.47
C SER A 11 11.27 -5.67 -3.33
N VAL A 12 11.49 -4.45 -2.82
CA VAL A 12 12.42 -3.47 -3.41
C VAL A 12 13.74 -3.40 -2.65
N GLY A 13 13.96 -4.29 -1.67
CA GLY A 13 15.16 -4.36 -0.85
C GLY A 13 15.29 -3.24 0.20
N VAL A 14 14.29 -2.37 0.32
CA VAL A 14 14.23 -1.30 1.32
C VAL A 14 13.22 -1.70 2.38
N LYS A 15 13.70 -2.13 3.55
CA LYS A 15 12.87 -2.72 4.62
C LYS A 15 11.60 -1.91 4.94
N GLU A 16 11.74 -0.60 5.05
CA GLU A 16 10.60 0.28 5.36
C GLU A 16 9.54 0.25 4.26
N ILE A 17 9.94 0.34 2.99
CA ILE A 17 9.02 0.30 1.85
C ILE A 17 8.37 -1.09 1.73
N ASP A 18 9.14 -2.16 1.93
CA ASP A 18 8.60 -3.53 1.94
C ASP A 18 7.58 -3.75 3.07
N ASP A 19 7.81 -3.16 4.24
CA ASP A 19 6.85 -3.21 5.35
C ASP A 19 5.57 -2.44 5.01
N GLN A 20 5.68 -1.30 4.32
CA GLN A 20 4.53 -0.54 3.81
C GLN A 20 3.76 -1.33 2.74
N HIS A 21 4.43 -1.97 1.78
CA HIS A 21 3.77 -2.83 0.80
C HIS A 21 3.05 -4.00 1.47
N ARG A 22 3.69 -4.70 2.42
CA ARG A 22 3.04 -5.78 3.18
C ARG A 22 1.78 -5.30 3.90
N LYS A 23 1.80 -4.08 4.44
CA LYS A 23 0.62 -3.49 5.08
C LYS A 23 -0.48 -3.18 4.07
N LEU A 24 -0.16 -2.64 2.89
CA LEU A 24 -1.12 -2.45 1.80
C LEU A 24 -1.80 -3.76 1.40
N PHE A 25 -1.03 -4.84 1.25
CA PHE A 25 -1.55 -6.18 0.94
C PHE A 25 -2.54 -6.67 2.01
N GLN A 26 -2.18 -6.52 3.29
CA GLN A 26 -3.07 -6.85 4.41
C GLN A 26 -4.37 -6.02 4.39
N MET A 27 -4.29 -4.73 4.06
CA MET A 27 -5.48 -3.87 3.98
C MET A 27 -6.39 -4.26 2.81
N ILE A 28 -5.82 -4.66 1.69
CA ILE A 28 -6.56 -5.19 0.53
C ILE A 28 -7.26 -6.50 0.88
N ASP A 29 -6.59 -7.40 1.62
CA ASP A 29 -7.22 -8.65 2.09
C ASP A 29 -8.42 -8.37 2.99
N VAL A 30 -8.28 -7.45 3.97
CA VAL A 30 -9.38 -7.05 4.86
C VAL A 30 -10.51 -6.39 4.07
N PHE A 31 -10.18 -5.56 3.09
CA PHE A 31 -11.17 -4.94 2.21
C PHE A 31 -11.95 -6.00 1.42
N TYR A 32 -11.25 -6.97 0.82
CA TYR A 32 -11.88 -8.07 0.08
C TYR A 32 -12.83 -8.89 0.94
N ASP A 33 -12.39 -9.28 2.15
CA ASP A 33 -13.23 -10.04 3.08
C ASP A 33 -14.46 -9.21 3.53
N THR A 34 -14.30 -7.89 3.70
CA THR A 34 -15.40 -7.00 4.09
C THR A 34 -16.42 -6.80 2.96
N MET A 35 -15.97 -6.79 1.71
CA MET A 35 -16.85 -6.73 0.53
C MET A 35 -17.76 -7.95 0.38
N GLN A 36 -17.41 -9.09 0.99
CA GLN A 36 -18.29 -10.28 0.98
C GLN A 36 -19.50 -10.14 1.92
N GLY A 37 -19.53 -9.10 2.76
CA GLY A 37 -20.68 -8.74 3.60
C GLY A 37 -21.44 -7.51 3.09
N ASP A 38 -22.59 -7.22 3.70
CA ASP A 38 -23.47 -6.11 3.30
C ASP A 38 -23.25 -4.79 4.08
N ASN A 39 -22.09 -4.63 4.74
CA ASN A 39 -21.81 -3.45 5.57
C ASN A 39 -21.14 -2.31 4.78
N LYS A 40 -21.96 -1.52 4.07
CA LYS A 40 -21.50 -0.37 3.26
C LYS A 40 -20.70 0.67 4.06
N LYS A 41 -21.00 0.88 5.35
CA LYS A 41 -20.25 1.82 6.18
C LYS A 41 -18.82 1.33 6.42
N ALA A 42 -18.66 0.06 6.79
CA ALA A 42 -17.35 -0.54 6.99
C ALA A 42 -16.50 -0.52 5.71
N ILE A 43 -17.12 -0.78 4.56
CA ILE A 43 -16.46 -0.67 3.25
C ILE A 43 -15.95 0.76 3.01
N GLY A 44 -16.77 1.78 3.28
CA GLY A 44 -16.37 3.19 3.14
C GLY A 44 -15.22 3.58 4.07
N ASP A 45 -15.29 3.18 5.33
CA ASP A 45 -14.23 3.46 6.31
C ASP A 45 -12.89 2.79 5.91
N LEU A 46 -12.93 1.55 5.42
CA LEU A 46 -11.74 0.83 4.93
C LEU A 46 -11.15 1.47 3.67
N LEU A 47 -11.98 1.93 2.73
CA LEU A 47 -11.51 2.64 1.53
C LEU A 47 -10.79 3.93 1.90
N ASN A 48 -11.33 4.69 2.86
CA ASN A 48 -10.68 5.90 3.36
C ASN A 48 -9.31 5.57 3.99
N SER A 49 -9.26 4.55 4.85
CA SER A 49 -7.98 4.10 5.44
C SER A 49 -6.98 3.65 4.38
N LEU A 50 -7.42 2.91 3.36
CA LEU A 50 -6.56 2.47 2.26
C LEU A 50 -6.02 3.66 1.47
N ALA A 51 -6.86 4.64 1.13
CA ALA A 51 -6.43 5.85 0.44
C ALA A 51 -5.40 6.65 1.26
N GLU A 52 -5.65 6.84 2.56
CA GLU A 52 -4.73 7.51 3.48
C GLU A 52 -3.38 6.79 3.56
N TYR A 53 -3.38 5.46 3.65
CA TYR A 53 -2.16 4.69 3.76
C TYR A 53 -1.37 4.66 2.44
N THR A 54 -2.05 4.61 1.30
CA THR A 54 -1.42 4.74 -0.03
C THR A 54 -0.73 6.10 -0.19
N MET A 55 -1.38 7.19 0.24
CA MET A 55 -0.74 8.52 0.23
C MET A 55 0.49 8.58 1.14
N TYR A 56 0.44 7.94 2.32
CA TYR A 56 1.59 7.85 3.22
C TYR A 56 2.75 7.05 2.59
N HIS A 57 2.43 5.94 1.92
CA HIS A 57 3.41 5.11 1.24
C HIS A 57 4.09 5.86 0.09
N PHE A 58 3.33 6.48 -0.81
CA PHE A 58 3.91 7.27 -1.92
C PHE A 58 4.76 8.43 -1.44
N ARG A 59 4.32 9.17 -0.42
CA ARG A 59 5.17 10.21 0.20
C ARG A 59 6.48 9.64 0.75
N SER A 60 6.47 8.41 1.27
CA SER A 60 7.69 7.78 1.78
C SER A 60 8.67 7.47 0.65
N GLU A 61 8.16 6.94 -0.47
CA GLU A 61 8.96 6.71 -1.68
C GLU A 61 9.50 8.03 -2.27
N GLU A 62 8.63 9.03 -2.45
CA GLU A 62 8.97 10.37 -2.94
C GLU A 62 10.06 11.03 -2.08
N ASN A 63 9.94 10.95 -0.75
CA ASN A 63 10.97 11.46 0.16
C ASN A 63 12.31 10.75 -0.03
N TYR A 64 12.33 9.45 -0.35
CA TYR A 64 13.54 8.73 -0.66
C TYR A 64 14.10 9.08 -2.02
N PHE A 65 13.25 9.27 -3.03
CA PHE A 65 13.65 9.73 -4.34
C PHE A 65 14.34 11.09 -4.26
N ASP A 66 13.76 12.05 -3.53
CA ASP A 66 14.34 13.36 -3.31
C ASP A 66 15.65 13.27 -2.50
N LYS A 67 15.65 12.53 -1.39
CA LYS A 67 16.83 12.41 -0.51
C LYS A 67 18.03 11.78 -1.21
N PHE A 68 17.79 10.79 -2.06
CA PHE A 68 18.84 10.03 -2.75
C PHE A 68 19.01 10.39 -4.22
N GLN A 69 18.29 11.41 -4.70
CA GLN A 69 18.36 11.91 -6.07
C GLN A 69 18.11 10.80 -7.11
N TYR A 70 17.03 10.04 -6.89
CA TYR A 70 16.62 8.98 -7.81
C TYR A 70 16.28 9.56 -9.19
N ILE A 71 16.98 9.09 -10.22
CA ILE A 71 16.96 9.70 -11.55
C ILE A 71 15.58 9.63 -12.22
N ASP A 72 14.80 8.59 -11.93
CA ASP A 72 13.49 8.36 -12.52
C ASP A 72 12.32 8.83 -11.63
N SER A 73 12.60 9.65 -10.60
CA SER A 73 11.58 10.19 -9.68
C SER A 73 10.39 10.82 -10.42
N ALA A 74 10.66 11.58 -11.48
CA ALA A 74 9.63 12.26 -12.26
C ALA A 74 8.69 11.31 -13.04
N ALA A 75 9.15 10.10 -13.37
CA ALA A 75 8.34 9.11 -14.09
C ALA A 75 7.54 8.20 -13.14
N HIS A 76 7.90 8.18 -11.86
CA HIS A 76 7.25 7.37 -10.82
C HIS A 76 6.04 8.08 -10.18
N ASN A 77 5.98 9.43 -10.26
CA ASN A 77 4.93 10.28 -9.67
C ASN A 77 3.65 10.43 -10.51
#